data_AF-B5AH92-F1
#
_entry.id   AF-B5AH92-F1
#
_cell.length_a   1.000
_cell.length_b   1.000
_cell.length_c   1.000
_cell.angle_alpha   90.00
_cell.angle_beta   90.00
_cell.angle_gamma   90.00
#
_symmetry.space_group_name_H-M   'P 1'
#
loop_
_entity.id
_entity.type
_entity.pdbx_description
1 polymer ?
#
loop_
_entity_poly.entity_id
_entity_poly.type
_entity_poly.pdbx_seq_one_letter_code
_entity_poly.pdbx_strand_id
1 'polypeptide(L)'
;MLRSIIRPSTCVRCLINRIQYNSTNKSKSETDPSAVFIRKDVQDLLTNITGFDLSRIFRQRTNKSLDRIVYKYLTDKQLKEEQDKTIERGQAKLQMPPILSEAKENVEVLEKDEMLSGFSSSKHLFIDISLGIPIRNRLIVARDVDGTLRTATLDEKRRMRQIYFPISGRELVMPKMFEEEYLEKILERGDYEFILDRACTQFEPDDEEYIR
;
A
#
# COMPACT_ATOMS: atom_id res chain seq x y z
N MET A 1 -1.87 3.64 -40.16
CA MET A 1 -1.88 4.54 -38.98
C MET A 1 -2.73 3.92 -37.89
N LEU A 2 -2.13 3.17 -36.97
CA LEU A 2 -2.81 2.63 -35.79
C LEU A 2 -2.00 3.08 -34.57
N ARG A 3 -2.47 4.14 -33.91
CA ARG A 3 -1.90 4.63 -32.66
C ARG A 3 -2.27 3.63 -31.58
N SER A 4 -1.28 2.86 -31.12
CA SER A 4 -1.40 2.08 -29.90
C SER A 4 -1.53 3.05 -28.72
N ILE A 5 -2.69 3.01 -28.08
CA ILE A 5 -2.95 3.75 -26.84
C ILE A 5 -2.21 3.00 -25.74
N ILE A 6 -0.98 3.42 -25.47
CA ILE A 6 -0.22 3.00 -24.30
C ILE A 6 -0.93 3.63 -23.09
N ARG A 7 -1.66 2.80 -22.34
CA ARG A 7 -2.19 3.20 -21.03
C ARG A 7 -0.99 3.45 -20.11
N PRO A 8 -0.86 4.63 -19.49
CA PRO A 8 0.16 4.81 -18.47
C PRO A 8 -0.16 3.88 -17.30
N SER A 9 0.84 3.10 -16.87
CA SER A 9 0.81 2.43 -15.59
C SER A 9 0.51 3.49 -14.53
N THR A 10 -0.56 3.30 -13.77
CA THR A 10 -0.90 4.10 -12.61
C THR A 10 0.20 3.91 -11.58
N CYS A 11 1.25 4.71 -11.71
CA CYS A 11 2.23 4.96 -10.68
C CYS A 11 1.45 5.53 -9.51
N VAL A 12 1.40 4.79 -8.41
CA VAL A 12 0.84 5.26 -7.14
C VAL A 12 1.77 6.37 -6.67
N ARG A 13 1.48 7.60 -7.10
CA ARG A 13 2.06 8.81 -6.51
C ARG A 13 1.59 8.86 -5.08
N CYS A 14 2.43 8.41 -4.16
CA CYS A 14 2.34 8.78 -2.76
C CYS A 14 2.57 10.29 -2.67
N LEU A 15 1.48 11.06 -2.68
CA LEU A 15 1.51 12.46 -2.27
C LEU A 15 1.78 12.47 -0.76
N ILE A 16 3.05 12.58 -0.40
CA ILE A 16 3.45 12.84 0.99
C ILE A 16 2.99 14.28 1.29
N ASN A 17 1.89 14.41 2.02
CA ASN A 17 1.55 15.68 2.66
C ASN A 17 2.68 16.04 3.61
N ARG A 18 3.23 17.23 3.42
CA ARG A 18 4.37 17.78 4.16
C ARG A 18 3.93 18.10 5.59
N ILE A 19 4.00 17.12 6.48
CA ILE A 19 3.80 17.35 7.92
C ILE A 19 5.03 18.11 8.41
N GLN A 20 4.86 19.40 8.69
CA GLN A 20 5.89 20.22 9.33
C GLN A 20 5.93 19.85 10.82
N TYR A 21 7.05 19.24 11.25
CA TYR A 21 7.31 18.96 12.66
C TYR A 21 8.14 20.09 13.28
N ASN A 22 7.53 20.84 14.19
CA ASN A 22 8.26 21.77 15.06
C ASN A 22 8.79 20.99 16.27
N SER A 23 10.11 20.87 16.37
CA SER A 23 10.77 20.17 17.47
C SER A 23 10.62 20.96 18.77
N THR A 24 9.76 20.48 19.66
CA THR A 24 9.81 20.85 21.08
C THR A 24 10.18 19.60 21.87
N ASN A 25 11.25 19.70 22.65
CA ASN A 25 11.74 18.63 23.52
C ASN A 25 10.63 18.21 24.49
N LYS A 26 10.04 17.03 24.27
CA LYS A 26 9.17 16.35 25.23
C LYS A 26 9.81 15.04 25.65
N SER A 27 9.75 14.81 26.96
CA SER A 27 10.10 13.61 27.72
C SER A 27 9.72 12.30 27.03
N LYS A 28 10.47 11.23 27.31
CA LYS A 28 10.24 9.83 26.90
C LYS A 28 8.78 9.38 27.15
N SER A 29 7.91 9.64 26.19
CA SER A 29 6.58 9.08 26.01
C SER A 29 6.56 8.42 24.64
N GLU A 30 5.86 7.27 24.51
CA GLU A 30 5.67 6.49 23.29
C GLU A 30 5.70 7.38 22.04
N THR A 31 6.84 7.35 21.35
CA THR A 31 7.03 8.18 20.17
C THR A 31 6.39 7.44 19.01
N ASP A 32 5.48 8.10 18.30
CA ASP A 32 4.86 7.54 17.11
C ASP A 32 5.95 7.05 16.13
N PRO A 33 6.01 5.74 15.82
CA PRO A 33 7.05 5.19 14.96
C PRO A 33 7.08 5.87 13.59
N SER A 34 5.91 6.33 13.11
CA SER A 34 5.80 7.05 11.84
C SER A 34 6.60 8.35 11.84
N ALA A 35 6.45 9.14 12.90
CA ALA A 35 7.12 10.43 13.03
C ALA A 35 8.65 10.28 13.07
N VAL A 36 9.15 9.22 13.72
CA VAL A 36 10.59 8.92 13.76
C VAL A 36 11.09 8.45 12.40
N PHE A 37 10.35 7.57 11.73
CA PHE A 37 10.74 7.01 10.44
C PHE A 37 10.89 8.08 9.36
N ILE A 38 10.04 9.10 9.34
CA ILE A 38 10.06 10.16 8.32
C ILE A 38 11.26 11.12 8.47
N ARG A 39 11.94 11.13 9.63
CA ARG A 39 13.05 12.05 9.86
C ARG A 39 14.19 11.81 8.89
N LYS A 40 14.77 12.92 8.39
CA LYS A 40 15.84 12.87 7.38
C LYS A 40 17.09 12.13 7.87
N ASP A 41 17.51 12.36 9.10
CA ASP A 41 18.67 11.69 9.70
C ASP A 41 18.50 10.17 9.79
N VAL A 42 17.28 9.71 10.12
CA VAL A 42 16.92 8.29 10.12
C VAL A 42 16.91 7.72 8.71
N GLN A 43 16.29 8.43 7.75
CA GLN A 43 16.24 7.98 6.35
C GLN A 43 17.64 7.92 5.70
N ASP A 44 18.51 8.89 5.98
CA ASP A 44 19.89 8.90 5.50
C ASP A 44 20.66 7.69 6.07
N LEU A 45 20.49 7.39 7.35
CA LEU A 45 21.09 6.22 8.01
C LEU A 45 20.58 4.90 7.40
N LEU A 46 19.26 4.75 7.27
CA LEU A 46 18.66 3.55 6.69
C LEU A 46 19.11 3.33 5.25
N THR A 47 19.14 4.38 4.44
CA THR A 47 19.62 4.32 3.06
C THR A 47 21.08 3.85 2.98
N ASN A 48 21.93 4.35 3.89
CA ASN A 48 23.33 3.93 3.97
C ASN A 48 23.48 2.45 4.37
N ILE A 49 22.66 1.96 5.30
CA ILE A 49 22.68 0.56 5.74
C ILE A 49 22.18 -0.37 4.62
N THR A 50 21.09 -0.01 3.94
CA THR A 50 20.52 -0.79 2.84
C THR A 50 21.50 -0.89 1.67
N GLY A 51 22.28 0.16 1.43
CA GLY A 51 23.18 0.26 0.30
C GLY A 51 22.44 0.43 -1.02
N PHE A 52 23.20 0.47 -2.12
CA PHE A 52 22.64 0.68 -3.45
C PHE A 52 23.33 -0.21 -4.49
N ASP A 53 22.66 -1.28 -4.90
CA ASP A 53 23.15 -2.23 -5.90
C ASP A 53 22.16 -2.40 -7.04
N LEU A 54 22.51 -1.84 -8.21
CA LEU A 54 21.70 -1.89 -9.42
C LEU A 54 21.44 -3.32 -9.91
N SER A 55 22.40 -4.24 -9.72
CA SER A 55 22.27 -5.61 -10.19
C SER A 55 21.20 -6.37 -9.40
N ARG A 56 21.14 -6.14 -8.08
CA ARG A 56 20.09 -6.66 -7.20
C ARG A 56 18.74 -5.98 -7.44
N ILE A 57 18.72 -4.65 -7.54
CA ILE A 57 17.48 -3.86 -7.74
C ILE A 57 16.80 -4.25 -9.06
N PHE A 58 17.55 -4.45 -10.14
CA PHE A 58 17.03 -4.80 -11.46
C PHE A 58 17.17 -6.30 -11.81
N ARG A 59 17.29 -7.17 -10.80
CA ARG A 59 17.34 -8.61 -11.01
C ARG A 59 16.14 -9.09 -11.82
N GLN A 60 16.40 -10.00 -12.76
CA GLN A 60 15.38 -10.60 -13.60
C GLN A 60 14.41 -11.44 -12.75
N ARG A 61 13.11 -11.14 -12.86
CA ARG A 61 12.04 -11.93 -12.21
C ARG A 61 11.58 -13.03 -13.19
N THR A 62 11.44 -14.26 -12.70
CA THR A 62 11.05 -15.45 -13.47
C THR A 62 9.61 -15.39 -13.99
N ASN A 63 8.76 -14.57 -13.38
CA ASN A 63 7.31 -14.60 -13.59
C ASN A 63 6.82 -13.59 -14.65
N LYS A 64 7.72 -13.00 -15.45
CA LYS A 64 7.36 -12.07 -16.52
C LYS A 64 7.74 -12.66 -17.88
N SER A 65 6.83 -12.55 -18.84
CA SER A 65 7.14 -12.82 -20.25
C SER A 65 8.29 -11.90 -20.66
N LEU A 66 9.36 -12.49 -21.20
CA LEU A 66 10.51 -11.71 -21.65
C LEU A 66 10.16 -11.03 -22.95
N ASP A 67 10.13 -9.69 -22.91
CA ASP A 67 10.12 -8.90 -24.12
C ASP A 67 11.43 -9.13 -24.90
N ARG A 68 11.39 -8.92 -26.22
CA ARG A 68 12.58 -9.01 -27.07
C ARG A 68 13.63 -8.01 -26.61
N ILE A 69 14.87 -8.46 -26.45
CA ILE A 69 16.04 -7.60 -26.16
C ILE A 69 16.26 -6.63 -27.33
N VAL A 70 16.33 -5.33 -27.03
CA VAL A 70 16.57 -4.26 -28.02
C VAL A 70 17.96 -3.70 -27.80
N TYR A 71 18.84 -3.86 -28.79
CA TYR A 71 20.17 -3.25 -28.81
C TYR A 71 20.08 -1.82 -29.35
N LYS A 72 20.83 -0.89 -28.74
CA LYS A 72 20.90 0.52 -29.14
C LYS A 72 22.37 0.95 -29.25
N TYR A 73 22.69 1.71 -30.28
CA TYR A 73 23.98 2.38 -30.40
C TYR A 73 23.91 3.72 -29.68
N LEU A 74 24.80 3.94 -28.73
CA LEU A 74 24.86 5.17 -27.93
C LEU A 74 26.25 5.79 -28.04
N THR A 75 26.30 7.11 -28.08
CA THR A 75 27.54 7.86 -27.81
C THR A 75 27.86 7.85 -26.32
N ASP A 76 29.10 8.13 -25.93
CA ASP A 76 29.51 8.16 -24.52
C ASP A 76 28.65 9.10 -23.67
N LYS A 77 28.23 10.24 -24.23
CA LYS A 77 27.33 11.19 -23.57
C LYS A 77 25.96 10.56 -23.30
N GLN A 78 25.38 9.89 -24.30
CA GLN A 78 24.07 9.23 -24.17
C GLN A 78 24.13 8.03 -23.23
N LEU A 79 25.24 7.28 -23.23
CA LEU A 79 25.44 6.17 -22.29
C LEU A 79 25.42 6.67 -20.85
N LYS A 80 26.12 7.78 -20.56
CA LYS A 80 26.12 8.39 -19.23
C LYS A 80 24.72 8.86 -18.82
N GLU A 81 23.98 9.52 -19.71
CA GLU A 81 22.60 9.92 -19.44
C GLU A 81 21.68 8.73 -19.12
N GLU A 82 21.81 7.60 -19.83
CA GLU A 82 21.04 6.39 -19.54
C GLU A 82 21.46 5.72 -18.22
N GLN A 83 22.73 5.80 -17.84
CA GLN A 83 23.20 5.36 -16.53
C GLN A 83 22.60 6.21 -15.43
N ASP A 84 22.63 7.54 -15.56
CA ASP A 84 22.05 8.46 -14.57
C ASP A 84 20.54 8.23 -14.40
N LYS A 85 19.80 8.04 -15.51
CA LYS A 85 18.37 7.66 -15.47
C LYS A 85 18.14 6.32 -14.79
N THR A 86 19.05 5.37 -14.97
CA THR A 86 18.95 4.05 -14.33
C THR A 86 19.17 4.16 -12.82
N ILE A 87 20.10 5.01 -12.38
CA ILE A 87 20.31 5.31 -10.97
C ILE A 87 19.07 5.96 -10.36
N GLU A 88 18.49 6.97 -11.01
CA GLU A 88 17.29 7.67 -10.54
C GLU A 88 16.09 6.71 -10.41
N ARG A 89 15.88 5.83 -11.40
CA ARG A 89 14.87 4.77 -11.33
C ARG A 89 15.16 3.77 -10.22
N GLY A 90 16.42 3.43 -10.01
CA GLY A 90 16.85 2.54 -8.93
C GLY A 90 16.53 3.14 -7.56
N GLN A 91 16.81 4.42 -7.36
CA GLN A 91 16.50 5.16 -6.13
C GLN A 91 14.98 5.21 -5.88
N ALA A 92 14.19 5.50 -6.91
CA ALA A 92 12.73 5.47 -6.81
C ALA A 92 12.20 4.07 -6.46
N LYS A 93 12.82 3.02 -6.97
CA LYS A 93 12.43 1.63 -6.68
C LYS A 93 12.83 1.18 -5.27
N LEU A 94 13.90 1.73 -4.72
CA LEU A 94 14.38 1.43 -3.36
C LEU A 94 13.67 2.27 -2.27
N GLN A 95 12.64 3.05 -2.63
CA GLN A 95 11.87 3.79 -1.66
C GLN A 95 11.26 2.83 -0.62
N MET A 96 11.60 3.04 0.65
CA MET A 96 11.07 2.22 1.74
C MET A 96 9.57 2.53 1.97
N PRO A 97 8.74 1.50 2.21
CA PRO A 97 7.35 1.71 2.58
C PRO A 97 7.25 2.46 3.92
N PRO A 98 6.23 3.31 4.12
CA PRO A 98 6.06 4.04 5.36
C PRO A 98 5.68 3.09 6.50
N ILE A 99 6.26 3.31 7.68
CA ILE A 99 5.87 2.64 8.92
C ILE A 99 4.78 3.46 9.60
N LEU A 100 3.65 2.82 9.90
CA LEU A 100 2.52 3.42 10.63
C LEU A 100 2.21 2.58 11.86
N SER A 101 1.59 3.21 12.86
CA SER A 101 0.93 2.47 13.93
C SER A 101 -0.36 1.84 13.43
N GLU A 102 -0.81 0.81 14.13
CA GLU A 102 -2.10 0.16 13.92
C GLU A 102 -3.26 1.16 13.88
N ALA A 103 -4.13 1.01 12.88
CA ALA A 103 -5.30 1.84 12.73
C ALA A 103 -6.36 1.50 13.78
N LYS A 104 -6.77 2.50 14.57
CA LYS A 104 -7.85 2.34 15.55
C LYS A 104 -9.20 2.25 14.85
N GLU A 105 -9.99 1.26 15.24
CA GLU A 105 -11.36 1.15 14.78
C GLU A 105 -12.22 2.30 15.35
N ASN A 106 -12.87 3.05 14.44
CA ASN A 106 -13.76 4.16 14.79
C ASN A 106 -15.10 3.94 14.08
N VAL A 107 -16.01 3.27 14.77
CA VAL A 107 -17.38 3.04 14.32
C VAL A 107 -18.29 4.04 15.01
N GLU A 108 -18.90 4.91 14.21
CA GLU A 108 -19.81 5.96 14.67
C GLU A 108 -21.22 5.60 14.24
N VAL A 109 -22.16 5.59 15.18
CA VAL A 109 -23.57 5.41 14.90
C VAL A 109 -24.16 6.75 14.47
N LEU A 110 -24.64 6.83 13.24
CA LEU A 110 -25.21 8.04 12.65
C LEU A 110 -26.69 8.18 13.03
N GLU A 111 -27.42 7.06 12.98
CA GLU A 111 -28.86 7.02 13.21
C GLU A 111 -29.27 5.63 13.68
N LYS A 112 -30.31 5.56 14.50
CA LYS A 112 -30.94 4.30 14.88
C LYS A 112 -32.45 4.40 14.66
N ASP A 113 -32.97 3.59 13.75
CA ASP A 113 -34.40 3.53 13.45
C ASP A 113 -34.93 2.13 13.76
N GLU A 114 -35.73 2.03 14.83
CA GLU A 114 -36.29 0.77 15.30
C GLU A 114 -37.36 0.21 14.35
N MET A 115 -38.01 1.05 13.53
CA MET A 115 -39.02 0.61 12.57
C MET A 115 -38.43 -0.22 11.42
N LEU A 116 -37.13 -0.04 11.16
CA LEU A 116 -36.38 -0.79 10.14
C LEU A 116 -35.77 -2.09 10.69
N SER A 117 -35.91 -2.36 12.00
CA SER A 117 -35.41 -3.58 12.62
C SER A 117 -36.13 -4.80 12.05
N GLY A 118 -35.37 -5.76 11.51
CA GLY A 118 -35.91 -6.98 10.89
C GLY A 118 -36.55 -6.77 9.51
N PHE A 119 -36.45 -5.58 8.92
CA PHE A 119 -36.92 -5.33 7.54
C PHE A 119 -36.14 -6.14 6.50
N SER A 120 -34.83 -6.32 6.73
CA SER A 120 -33.95 -7.10 5.85
C SER A 120 -33.22 -8.19 6.61
N SER A 121 -32.95 -9.32 5.94
CA SER A 121 -32.18 -10.43 6.50
C SER A 121 -30.67 -10.21 6.49
N SER A 122 -30.18 -9.18 5.79
CA SER A 122 -28.75 -8.92 5.62
C SER A 122 -28.38 -7.45 5.80
N LYS A 123 -27.12 -7.23 6.17
CA LYS A 123 -26.54 -5.89 6.26
C LYS A 123 -26.38 -5.28 4.88
N HIS A 124 -26.70 -4.00 4.75
CA HIS A 124 -26.54 -3.24 3.51
C HIS A 124 -25.39 -2.26 3.65
N LEU A 125 -24.42 -2.32 2.73
CA LEU A 125 -23.32 -1.36 2.68
C LEU A 125 -23.53 -0.37 1.54
N PHE A 126 -23.39 0.91 1.86
CA PHE A 126 -23.45 2.01 0.90
C PHE A 126 -22.08 2.67 0.81
N ILE A 127 -21.61 2.87 -0.42
CA ILE A 127 -20.30 3.47 -0.71
C ILE A 127 -20.45 4.62 -1.70
N ASP A 128 -19.73 5.70 -1.44
CA ASP A 128 -19.60 6.79 -2.37
C ASP A 128 -18.56 6.50 -3.47
N ILE A 129 -19.05 6.38 -4.71
CA ILE A 129 -18.25 6.15 -5.92
C ILE A 129 -17.93 7.43 -6.71
N SER A 130 -18.17 8.61 -6.13
CA SER A 130 -17.94 9.90 -6.78
C SER A 130 -16.49 10.08 -7.26
N LEU A 131 -16.31 10.66 -8.44
CA LEU A 131 -14.98 10.92 -9.00
C LEU A 131 -14.30 12.08 -8.27
N GLY A 132 -12.97 12.05 -8.14
CA GLY A 132 -12.17 13.13 -7.54
C GLY A 132 -11.94 13.04 -6.04
N ILE A 133 -12.60 12.11 -5.34
CA ILE A 133 -12.39 11.89 -3.90
C ILE A 133 -11.28 10.82 -3.70
N PRO A 134 -10.28 11.05 -2.83
CA PRO A 134 -9.29 10.04 -2.48
C PRO A 134 -9.95 8.78 -1.90
N ILE A 135 -9.46 7.59 -2.28
CA ILE A 135 -10.06 6.30 -1.88
C ILE A 135 -10.20 6.15 -0.36
N ARG A 136 -9.23 6.64 0.43
CA ARG A 136 -9.26 6.59 1.89
C ARG A 136 -10.29 7.53 2.54
N ASN A 137 -10.69 8.60 1.86
CA ASN A 137 -11.57 9.64 2.42
C ASN A 137 -13.03 9.46 1.99
N ARG A 138 -13.37 8.33 1.37
CA ARG A 138 -14.72 8.05 0.87
C ARG A 138 -15.65 7.65 2.02
N LEU A 139 -16.89 8.13 1.94
CA LEU A 139 -17.93 7.76 2.88
C LEU A 139 -18.39 6.33 2.59
N ILE A 140 -18.31 5.48 3.62
CA ILE A 140 -18.82 4.11 3.60
C ILE A 140 -19.64 3.91 4.86
N VAL A 141 -20.91 3.59 4.69
CA VAL A 141 -21.87 3.38 5.78
C VAL A 141 -22.52 2.02 5.66
N ALA A 142 -22.80 1.42 6.82
CA ALA A 142 -23.48 0.14 6.93
C ALA A 142 -24.83 0.36 7.62
N ARG A 143 -25.89 -0.18 7.03
CA ARG A 143 -27.18 -0.36 7.69
C ARG A 143 -27.25 -1.81 8.18
N ASP A 144 -27.19 -1.97 9.49
CA ASP A 144 -27.33 -3.27 10.14
C ASP A 144 -28.79 -3.74 10.16
N VAL A 145 -29.01 -5.03 10.46
CA VAL A 145 -30.33 -5.68 10.51
C VAL A 145 -31.22 -5.07 11.62
N ASP A 146 -30.62 -4.52 12.67
CA ASP A 146 -31.30 -3.89 13.80
C ASP A 146 -31.82 -2.47 13.47
N GLY A 147 -31.72 -2.03 12.21
CA GLY A 147 -32.11 -0.69 11.76
C GLY A 147 -31.09 0.43 12.03
N THR A 148 -29.95 0.08 12.63
CA THR A 148 -28.86 1.03 12.94
C THR A 148 -28.06 1.40 11.69
N LEU A 149 -27.92 2.71 11.43
CA LEU A 149 -26.99 3.26 10.44
C LEU A 149 -25.71 3.68 11.14
N ARG A 150 -24.59 3.10 10.72
CA ARG A 150 -23.27 3.41 11.26
C ARG A 150 -22.23 3.59 10.15
N THR A 151 -21.09 4.16 10.49
CA THR A 151 -19.92 4.08 9.63
C THR A 151 -19.45 2.62 9.53
N ALA A 152 -18.88 2.27 8.38
CA ALA A 152 -18.34 0.93 8.17
C ALA A 152 -17.10 0.68 9.04
N THR A 153 -16.96 -0.57 9.50
CA THR A 153 -15.75 -1.09 10.17
C THR A 153 -14.55 -1.00 9.22
N LEU A 154 -13.34 -1.13 9.76
CA LEU A 154 -12.13 -0.98 8.96
C LEU A 154 -12.03 -2.08 7.88
N ASP A 155 -12.42 -3.30 8.22
CA ASP A 155 -12.44 -4.44 7.29
C ASP A 155 -13.51 -4.30 6.22
N GLU A 156 -14.72 -3.88 6.60
CA GLU A 156 -15.78 -3.53 5.64
C GLU A 156 -15.27 -2.45 4.65
N LYS A 157 -14.59 -1.41 5.15
CA LYS A 157 -14.00 -0.35 4.32
C LYS A 157 -12.93 -0.90 3.37
N ARG A 158 -11.99 -1.73 3.85
CA ARG A 158 -10.92 -2.32 3.03
C ARG A 158 -11.49 -3.20 1.93
N ARG A 159 -12.44 -4.07 2.27
CA ARG A 159 -13.10 -4.98 1.32
C ARG A 159 -13.89 -4.21 0.27
N MET A 160 -14.70 -3.22 0.68
CA MET A 160 -15.45 -2.40 -0.27
C MET A 160 -14.54 -1.59 -1.18
N ARG A 161 -13.44 -1.02 -0.65
CA ARG A 161 -12.44 -0.33 -1.46
C ARG A 161 -11.86 -1.25 -2.55
N GLN A 162 -11.51 -2.49 -2.23
CA GLN A 162 -10.97 -3.42 -3.22
C GLN A 162 -12.03 -3.88 -4.25
N ILE A 163 -13.31 -3.98 -3.89
CA ILE A 163 -14.38 -4.35 -4.83
C ILE A 163 -14.60 -3.24 -5.87
N TYR A 164 -14.75 -1.99 -5.41
CA TYR A 164 -15.08 -0.86 -6.29
C TYR A 164 -13.86 -0.21 -6.93
N PHE A 165 -12.69 -0.27 -6.27
CA PHE A 165 -11.43 0.29 -6.73
C PHE A 165 -10.31 -0.76 -6.64
N PRO A 166 -10.35 -1.80 -7.51
CA PRO A 166 -9.44 -2.93 -7.40
C PRO A 166 -7.99 -2.52 -7.64
N ILE A 167 -7.14 -2.86 -6.67
CA ILE A 167 -5.69 -2.77 -6.77
C ILE A 167 -5.17 -4.09 -7.35
N SER A 168 -4.32 -4.01 -8.37
CA SER A 168 -3.73 -5.20 -8.99
C SER A 168 -2.88 -5.97 -7.99
N GLY A 169 -3.10 -7.28 -7.91
CA GLY A 169 -2.39 -8.17 -6.99
C GLY A 169 -3.00 -8.27 -5.59
N ARG A 170 -3.93 -7.39 -5.21
CA ARG A 170 -4.64 -7.47 -3.92
C ARG A 170 -5.86 -8.39 -4.05
N GLU A 171 -5.98 -9.34 -3.13
CA GLU A 171 -7.10 -10.28 -3.05
C GLU A 171 -8.13 -9.84 -2.01
N LEU A 172 -9.40 -10.22 -2.19
CA LEU A 172 -10.48 -9.87 -1.25
C LEU A 172 -10.42 -10.66 0.06
N VAL A 173 -9.93 -11.89 -0.02
CA VAL A 173 -9.71 -12.76 1.13
C VAL A 173 -8.21 -12.83 1.35
N MET A 174 -7.78 -12.88 2.62
CA MET A 174 -6.38 -13.04 2.94
C MET A 174 -5.83 -14.32 2.27
N PRO A 175 -4.72 -14.22 1.51
CA PRO A 175 -4.05 -15.38 0.95
C PRO A 175 -3.53 -16.32 2.05
N LYS A 176 -3.72 -17.63 1.88
CA LYS A 176 -3.29 -18.66 2.86
C LYS A 176 -1.81 -18.62 3.22
N MET A 177 -0.96 -18.06 2.37
CA MET A 177 0.47 -17.90 2.63
C MET A 177 0.80 -17.04 3.86
N PHE A 178 -0.15 -16.24 4.34
CA PHE A 178 -0.01 -15.46 5.58
C PHE A 178 -0.50 -16.21 6.83
N GLU A 179 -1.14 -17.38 6.67
CA GLU A 179 -1.47 -18.25 7.80
C GLU A 179 -0.18 -18.91 8.31
N GLU A 180 -0.08 -19.09 9.63
CA GLU A 180 1.16 -19.52 10.33
C GLU A 180 1.79 -20.78 9.71
N GLU A 181 0.98 -21.82 9.46
CA GLU A 181 1.46 -23.10 8.91
C GLU A 181 2.12 -22.99 7.53
N TYR A 182 1.69 -22.03 6.72
CA TYR A 182 2.24 -21.81 5.38
C TYR A 182 3.34 -20.75 5.40
N LEU A 183 3.24 -19.77 6.30
CA LEU A 183 4.24 -18.74 6.49
C LEU A 183 5.58 -19.35 6.93
N GLU A 184 5.58 -20.22 7.94
CA GLU A 184 6.79 -20.91 8.41
C GLU A 184 7.52 -21.63 7.28
N LYS A 185 6.79 -22.35 6.42
CA LYS A 185 7.36 -23.06 5.26
C LYS A 185 7.98 -22.13 4.24
N ILE A 186 7.50 -20.89 4.10
CA ILE A 186 8.06 -19.89 3.18
C ILE A 186 9.33 -19.28 3.79
N LEU A 187 9.32 -19.02 5.10
CA LEU A 187 10.48 -18.52 5.84
C LEU A 187 11.63 -19.54 5.82
N GLU A 188 11.34 -20.83 6.01
CA GLU A 188 12.34 -21.90 5.91
C GLU A 188 12.99 -22.00 4.52
N ARG A 189 12.25 -21.64 3.46
CA ARG A 189 12.79 -21.59 2.09
C ARG A 189 13.66 -20.35 1.83
N GLY A 190 13.62 -19.37 2.71
CA GLY A 190 14.36 -18.11 2.58
C GLY A 190 13.71 -17.09 1.63
N ASP A 191 12.43 -17.26 1.30
CA ASP A 191 11.69 -16.40 0.36
C ASP A 191 11.16 -15.11 1.04
N TYR A 192 12.01 -14.43 1.81
CA TYR A 192 11.65 -13.26 2.61
C TYR A 192 11.21 -12.05 1.76
N GLU A 193 11.92 -11.79 0.66
CA GLU A 193 11.59 -10.67 -0.24
C GLU A 193 10.20 -10.87 -0.87
N PHE A 194 9.85 -12.12 -1.19
CA PHE A 194 8.57 -12.45 -1.79
C PHE A 194 7.40 -12.18 -0.83
N ILE A 195 7.51 -12.61 0.43
CA ILE A 195 6.45 -12.41 1.42
C ILE A 195 6.28 -10.92 1.76
N LEU A 196 7.38 -10.16 1.86
CA LEU A 196 7.34 -8.71 2.11
C LEU A 196 6.74 -7.92 0.94
N ASP A 197 7.14 -8.24 -0.31
CA ASP A 197 6.54 -7.67 -1.52
C ASP A 197 5.03 -7.97 -1.58
N ARG A 198 4.64 -9.20 -1.18
CA ARG A 198 3.24 -9.61 -1.16
C ARG A 198 2.45 -8.88 -0.09
N ALA A 199 3.00 -8.72 1.13
CA ALA A 199 2.35 -8.02 2.23
C ALA A 199 2.07 -6.55 1.86
N CYS A 200 3.04 -5.86 1.26
CA CYS A 200 2.88 -4.48 0.79
C CYS A 200 1.80 -4.32 -0.29
N THR A 201 1.48 -5.38 -1.03
CA THR A 201 0.43 -5.37 -2.05
C THR A 201 -0.94 -5.72 -1.45
N GLN A 202 -0.97 -6.67 -0.50
CA GLN A 202 -2.19 -7.24 0.04
C GLN A 202 -2.83 -6.37 1.12
N PHE A 203 -2.02 -5.82 2.03
CA PHE A 203 -2.47 -5.10 3.20
C PHE A 203 -2.17 -3.61 3.12
N GLU A 204 -2.79 -2.85 4.01
CA GLU A 204 -2.43 -1.44 4.19
C GLU A 204 -1.35 -1.31 5.27
N PRO A 205 -0.50 -0.27 5.23
CA PRO A 205 0.64 -0.14 6.15
C PRO A 205 0.24 0.02 7.63
N ASP A 206 -1.02 0.39 7.88
CA ASP A 206 -1.65 0.56 9.19
C ASP A 206 -2.52 -0.64 9.58
N ASP A 207 -2.43 -1.75 8.85
CA ASP A 207 -3.18 -2.98 9.11
C ASP A 207 -2.52 -3.86 10.18
N GLU A 208 -3.33 -4.47 11.04
CA GLU A 208 -2.88 -5.42 12.07
C GLU A 208 -2.12 -6.59 11.43
N GLU A 209 -2.69 -7.15 10.34
CA GLU A 209 -2.09 -8.27 9.60
C GLU A 209 -0.81 -7.86 8.85
N TYR A 210 -0.59 -6.56 8.60
CA TYR A 210 0.66 -6.07 8.01
C TYR A 210 1.77 -5.89 9.04
N ILE A 211 1.40 -5.46 10.25
CA ILE A 211 2.34 -5.16 11.33
C ILE A 211 2.81 -6.44 12.05
N ARG A 212 1.93 -7.45 12.11
CA ARG A 212 2.20 -8.78 12.67
C ARG A 212 3.29 -9.54 11.91
#